data_AF-X1JKP4-F1
#
_entry.id   AF-X1JKP4-F1
#
_cell.length_a   1.000
_cell.length_b   1.000
_cell.length_c   1.000
_cell.angle_alpha   90.00
_cell.angle_beta   90.00
_cell.angle_gamma   90.00
#
_symmetry.space_group_name_H-M   'P 1'
#
loop_
_entity.id
_entity.type
_entity.pdbx_description
1 polymer ?
#
loop_
_entity_poly.entity_id
_entity_poly.type
_entity_poly.pdbx_seq_one_letter_code
_entity_poly.pdbx_strand_id
1 'polypeptide(L)' 'MPISFKCEHCGKQIEAPDSAGGQRGRCPYCKQSNYIPSPVSEEEIYDLAETDEEDAKRAAAEREQL' A
#
# COMPACT_ATOMS: atom_id res chain seq x y z
N MET A 1 15.77 7.65 5.11
CA MET A 1 16.06 6.19 5.10
C MET A 1 16.16 5.70 3.66
N PRO A 2 16.58 4.46 3.39
CA PRO A 2 16.47 3.85 2.07
C PRO A 2 15.26 2.89 2.02
N ILE A 3 14.60 2.86 0.86
CA ILE A 3 13.47 1.99 0.56
C ILE A 3 14.01 0.67 0.01
N SER A 4 13.76 -0.42 0.73
CA SER A 4 14.10 -1.78 0.29
C SER A 4 12.87 -2.46 -0.33
N PHE A 5 12.98 -2.87 -1.59
CA PHE A 5 11.88 -3.54 -2.29
C PHE A 5 12.39 -4.58 -3.29
N LYS A 6 11.51 -5.47 -3.74
CA LYS A 6 11.85 -6.50 -4.74
C LYS A 6 11.54 -6.01 -6.15
N CYS A 7 12.41 -6.36 -7.09
CA CYS A 7 12.19 -6.09 -8.50
C CYS A 7 11.01 -6.91 -9.04
N GLU A 8 10.02 -6.27 -9.67
CA GLU A 8 8.86 -6.96 -10.28
C GLU A 8 9.26 -7.86 -11.46
N HIS A 9 10.44 -7.63 -12.06
CA HIS A 9 10.91 -8.36 -13.24
C HIS A 9 11.85 -9.50 -12.91
N CYS A 10 12.79 -9.29 -11.99
CA CYS A 10 13.84 -10.28 -11.68
C CYS A 10 13.82 -10.78 -10.24
N GLY A 11 12.94 -10.26 -9.38
CA GLY A 11 12.79 -10.68 -7.99
C GLY A 11 13.93 -10.29 -7.04
N LYS A 12 15.01 -9.69 -7.53
CA LYS A 12 16.14 -9.25 -6.71
C LYS A 12 15.75 -8.08 -5.81
N GLN A 13 16.33 -8.05 -4.61
CA GLN A 13 16.19 -6.93 -3.69
C GLN A 13 16.97 -5.72 -4.20
N ILE A 14 16.34 -4.55 -4.16
CA ILE A 14 16.89 -3.27 -4.57
C ILE A 14 16.72 -2.29 -3.41
N GLU A 15 17.74 -1.47 -3.19
CA GLU A 15 17.69 -0.34 -2.28
C GLU A 15 17.64 0.95 -3.09
N ALA A 16 16.66 1.79 -2.80
CA ALA A 16 16.48 3.12 -3.40
C ALA A 16 16.49 4.19 -2.31
N PRO A 17 16.92 5.43 -2.60
CA PRO A 17 16.79 6.52 -1.63
C PRO A 17 15.31 6.86 -1.41
N ASP A 18 14.94 7.31 -0.21
CA ASP A 18 13.56 7.72 0.10
C ASP A 18 13.01 8.78 -0.87
N SER A 19 13.88 9.67 -1.36
CA SER A 19 13.51 10.71 -2.34
C SER A 19 13.03 10.15 -3.68
N ALA A 20 13.32 8.88 -3.98
CA ALA A 20 12.86 8.20 -5.18
C ALA A 20 11.51 7.47 -4.98
N GLY A 21 10.96 7.46 -3.76
CA GLY A 21 9.63 6.93 -3.48
C GLY A 21 8.57 7.58 -4.37
N GLY A 22 7.66 6.77 -4.91
CA GLY A 22 6.62 7.22 -5.83
C GLY A 22 7.07 7.43 -7.28
N GLN A 23 8.37 7.28 -7.58
CA GLN A 23 8.92 7.44 -8.92
C GLN A 23 9.19 6.10 -9.62
N ARG A 24 9.51 6.14 -10.92
CA ARG A 24 10.00 4.97 -11.66
C ARG A 24 11.51 5.02 -11.82
N GLY A 25 12.19 3.98 -11.33
CA GLY A 25 13.63 3.81 -11.42
C GLY A 25 14.02 2.62 -12.30
N ARG A 26 15.28 2.61 -12.77
CA ARG A 26 15.83 1.46 -13.50
C ARG A 26 16.47 0.47 -12.52
N CYS A 27 16.10 -0.81 -12.62
CA CYS A 27 16.71 -1.87 -11.82
C CYS A 27 18.21 -2.02 -12.14
N PRO A 28 19.12 -2.02 -11.15
CA PRO A 28 20.55 -2.17 -11.39
C PRO A 28 20.95 -3.56 -11.89
N TYR A 29 20.10 -4.58 -11.70
CA TYR A 29 20.39 -5.97 -12.08
C TYR A 29 19.85 -6.35 -13.46
N CYS A 30 18.57 -6.10 -13.72
CA CYS A 30 17.92 -6.49 -14.99
C CYS A 30 17.69 -5.31 -15.95
N LYS A 31 17.97 -4.07 -15.53
CA LYS A 31 17.82 -2.84 -16.32
C LYS A 31 16.38 -2.50 -16.75
N GLN A 32 15.39 -3.25 -16.28
CA GLN A 32 13.98 -2.94 -16.48
C GLN A 32 13.52 -1.79 -15.58
N SER A 33 12.52 -1.04 -16.05
CA SER A 33 11.88 0.02 -15.28
C SER A 33 10.98 -0.59 -14.21
N ASN A 34 11.13 -0.14 -12.97
CA ASN A 34 10.32 -0.58 -11.85
C ASN A 34 9.80 0.62 -11.06
N TYR A 35 8.61 0.48 -10.47
CA TYR A 35 8.07 1.47 -9.55
C TYR A 35 8.78 1.34 -8.20
N ILE A 36 9.16 2.48 -7.61
CA ILE A 36 9.74 2.53 -6.27
C ILE A 36 8.58 2.89 -5.32
N PRO A 37 8.19 1.97 -4.42
CA PRO A 37 7.09 2.23 -3.50
C PRO A 37 7.44 3.41 -2.59
N SER A 38 6.51 4.33 -2.35
CA SER A 38 6.70 5.36 -1.33
C SER A 38 6.36 4.78 0.05
N PRO A 39 7.13 5.10 1.11
CA PRO A 39 6.65 4.84 2.46
C PRO A 39 5.35 5.62 2.69
N VAL A 40 4.36 4.95 3.27
CA VAL A 40 3.12 5.59 3.75
C VAL A 40 3.48 6.31 5.05
N SER A 41 3.17 7.60 5.17
CA SER A 41 3.37 8.32 6.43
C SER A 41 2.35 7.86 7.47
N GLU A 42 2.73 7.87 8.75
CA GLU A 42 1.79 7.56 9.85
C GLU A 42 0.57 8.50 9.85
N GLU A 43 0.74 9.71 9.31
CA GLU A 43 -0.32 10.73 9.14
C GLU A 43 -1.35 10.36 8.06
N GLU A 44 -1.00 9.49 7.11
CA GLU A 44 -1.90 8.99 6.06
C GLU A 44 -2.65 7.71 6.47
N ILE A 45 -2.32 7.13 7.63
CA ILE A 45 -3.04 6.00 8.19
C ILE A 45 -4.32 6.53 8.85
N TYR A 46 -5.39 6.61 8.07
CA TYR A 46 -6.73 6.79 8.63
C TYR A 46 -7.18 5.47 9.23
N ASP A 47 -7.48 5.49 10.54
CA ASP A 47 -8.30 4.45 11.14
C ASP A 47 -9.65 4.50 10.42
N LEU A 48 -9.91 3.49 9.60
CA LEU A 48 -11.24 3.26 9.06
C LEU A 48 -12.18 3.21 10.27
N ALA A 49 -13.07 4.21 10.39
CA ALA A 49 -14.01 4.29 11.48
C ALA A 49 -14.71 2.93 11.61
N GLU A 50 -14.74 2.42 12.84
CA GLU A 50 -15.53 1.26 13.18
C GLU A 50 -16.94 1.49 12.61
N THR A 51 -17.52 0.50 11.94
CA THR A 51 -18.92 0.62 11.52
C THR A 51 -19.74 0.86 12.77
N ASP A 52 -20.30 2.06 12.91
CA ASP A 52 -21.11 2.45 14.06
C ASP A 52 -22.18 1.38 14.33
N GLU A 53 -22.53 1.15 15.60
CA GLU A 53 -23.55 0.16 15.99
C GLU A 53 -24.87 0.28 15.20
N GLU A 54 -25.18 1.48 14.70
CA GLU A 54 -26.28 1.80 13.81
C GLU A 54 -26.20 1.10 12.44
N ASP A 55 -25.02 0.97 11.82
CA ASP A 55 -24.82 0.20 10.59
C ASP A 55 -25.04 -1.30 10.82
N ALA A 56 -24.57 -1.83 11.96
CA ALA A 56 -24.79 -3.22 12.35
C ALA A 56 -26.27 -3.52 12.62
N LYS A 57 -26.99 -2.60 13.29
CA LYS A 57 -28.45 -2.71 13.54
C LYS A 57 -29.25 -2.66 12.25
N ARG A 58 -28.91 -1.76 11.31
CA ARG A 58 -29.55 -1.68 9.99
C ARG A 58 -29.39 -2.98 9.19
N ALA A 59 -28.17 -3.53 9.16
CA ALA A 59 -27.90 -4.80 8.49
C ALA A 59 -28.62 -6.02 9.13
N ALA A 60 -28.79 -6.02 10.46
CA ALA A 60 -29.55 -7.06 11.17
C ALA A 60 -31.05 -6.95 10.88
N ALA A 61 -31.61 -5.75 10.90
CA ALA A 61 -33.03 -5.50 10.64
C ALA A 61 -33.44 -5.88 9.20
N GLU A 62 -32.56 -5.68 8.22
CA GLU A 62 -32.83 -6.02 6.82
C GLU A 62 -32.85 -7.53 6.57
N ARG A 63 -32.06 -8.31 7.32
CA ARG A 63 -32.01 -9.78 7.20
C ARG A 63 -33.19 -10.50 7.84
N GLU A 64 -33.92 -9.86 8.75
CA GLU A 64 -35.07 -10.44 9.46
C GLU A 64 -36.40 -10.21 8.71
N GLN A 65 -36.38 -9.40 7.63
CA GLN A 65 -37.55 -9.09 6.82
C GLN A 65 -37.65 -9.90 5.51
N LEU A 66 -36.76 -10.89 5.31
CA LEU A 66 -36.80 -11.90 4.25
C LEU A 66 -37.17 -13.28 4.81
#